data_AF-A0A836U6S8-F1
#
_entry.id   AF-A0A836U6S8-F1
#
_cell.length_a   1.000
_cell.length_b   1.000
_cell.length_c   1.000
_cell.angle_alpha   90.00
_cell.angle_beta   90.00
_cell.angle_gamma   90.00
#
_symmetry.space_group_name_H-M   'P 1'
#
loop_
_entity.id
_entity.type
_entity.pdbx_description
1 polymer ?
#
loop_
_entity_poly.entity_id
_entity_poly.type
_entity_poly.pdbx_seq_one_letter_code
_entity_poly.pdbx_strand_id
1 'polypeptide(L)'
;MMTNEENYCFDVGGYLVVRGVLRDEELLRLNEVLDEVARFDGMLAWEGVNREPFRDLLVHPVLVDYLNQISGTGFRLEQLPRLLANDPDAGVKFDGTLSGGDEPRDQARAYYHQNERRQCQLVRAFWALTDVSAGDGGLVFVQASH
;
A
#
# COMPACT_ATOMS: atom_id res chain seq x y z
N MET A 1 -9.81 -8.42 11.00
CA MET A 1 -8.88 -9.52 11.35
C MET A 1 -8.63 -10.40 10.13
N MET A 2 -7.41 -10.89 9.97
CA MET A 2 -6.95 -11.66 8.80
C MET A 2 -7.36 -13.13 9.00
N THR A 3 -7.86 -13.77 7.96
CA THR A 3 -8.17 -15.20 7.98
C THR A 3 -6.91 -16.05 7.86
N ASN A 4 -6.99 -17.33 8.21
CA ASN A 4 -5.88 -18.27 8.03
C ASN A 4 -5.48 -18.42 6.55
N GLU A 5 -6.45 -18.34 5.64
CA GLU A 5 -6.22 -18.41 4.20
C GLU A 5 -5.47 -17.18 3.70
N GLU A 6 -5.91 -15.97 4.07
CA GLU A 6 -5.20 -14.74 3.75
C GLU A 6 -3.78 -14.78 4.34
N ASN A 7 -3.61 -15.25 5.58
CA ASN A 7 -2.29 -15.35 6.21
C ASN A 7 -1.35 -16.27 5.41
N TYR A 8 -1.84 -17.44 5.03
CA TYR A 8 -1.10 -18.39 4.20
C TYR A 8 -0.77 -17.81 2.82
N CYS A 9 -1.73 -17.15 2.16
CA CYS A 9 -1.53 -16.51 0.87
C CYS A 9 -0.50 -15.39 0.91
N PHE A 10 -0.48 -14.58 1.98
CA PHE A 10 0.54 -13.56 2.17
C PHE A 10 1.93 -14.18 2.34
N ASP A 11 2.05 -15.19 3.20
CA ASP A 11 3.34 -15.83 3.51
C ASP A 11 3.94 -16.57 2.30
N VAL A 12 3.11 -17.13 1.42
CA VAL A 12 3.60 -17.82 0.21
C VAL A 12 3.73 -16.86 -0.97
N GLY A 13 2.79 -15.94 -1.14
CA GLY A 13 2.70 -15.06 -2.31
C GLY A 13 3.55 -13.79 -2.21
N GLY A 14 3.78 -13.29 -0.99
CA GLY A 14 4.45 -12.01 -0.72
C GLY A 14 3.54 -10.78 -0.85
N TYR A 15 2.25 -10.97 -1.16
CA TYR A 15 1.27 -9.89 -1.27
C TYR A 15 -0.14 -10.41 -1.03
N LEU A 16 -1.07 -9.47 -0.80
CA LEU A 16 -2.51 -9.74 -0.73
C LEU A 16 -3.30 -8.66 -1.43
N VAL A 17 -4.43 -9.05 -2.01
CA VAL A 17 -5.44 -8.15 -2.56
C VAL A 17 -6.69 -8.26 -1.72
N VAL A 18 -6.97 -7.23 -0.92
CA VAL A 18 -8.16 -7.15 -0.07
C VAL A 18 -9.18 -6.27 -0.79
N ARG A 19 -10.35 -6.82 -1.12
CA ARG A 19 -11.38 -6.15 -1.93
C ARG A 19 -12.42 -5.46 -1.04
N GLY A 20 -12.99 -4.37 -1.55
CA GLY A 20 -14.10 -3.67 -0.89
C GLY A 20 -13.74 -3.05 0.46
N VAL A 21 -12.47 -2.62 0.62
CA VAL A 21 -12.02 -2.00 1.88
C VAL A 21 -12.55 -0.57 2.01
N LEU A 22 -12.53 0.21 0.93
CA LEU A 22 -13.09 1.56 0.88
C LEU A 22 -14.54 1.49 0.41
N ARG A 23 -15.41 2.26 1.07
CA ARG A 23 -16.78 2.49 0.63
C ARG A 23 -16.81 3.52 -0.49
N ASP A 24 -17.86 3.50 -1.31
CA ASP A 24 -18.03 4.42 -2.43
C ASP A 24 -17.94 5.89 -2.00
N GLU A 25 -18.49 6.25 -0.84
CA GLU A 25 -18.43 7.60 -0.27
C GLU A 25 -17.00 8.03 0.11
N GLU A 26 -16.21 7.11 0.65
CA GLU A 26 -14.82 7.36 1.03
C GLU A 26 -13.95 7.52 -0.22
N LEU A 27 -14.20 6.67 -1.22
CA LEU A 27 -13.53 6.72 -2.52
C LEU A 27 -13.84 8.03 -3.26
N LEU A 28 -15.10 8.44 -3.30
CA LEU A 28 -15.52 9.70 -3.90
C LEU A 28 -14.83 10.89 -3.23
N ARG A 29 -14.88 10.95 -1.89
CA ARG A 29 -14.25 12.02 -1.11
C ARG A 29 -12.73 12.10 -1.35
N LEU A 30 -12.05 10.95 -1.44
CA LEU A 30 -10.61 10.91 -1.74
C LEU A 30 -10.32 11.50 -3.12
N ASN A 31 -11.08 11.10 -4.14
CA ASN A 31 -10.90 11.59 -5.50
C ASN A 31 -11.22 13.08 -5.65
N GLU A 32 -12.32 13.56 -5.05
CA GLU A 32 -12.68 15.00 -5.07
C GLU A 32 -11.55 15.87 -4.49
N VAL A 33 -10.92 15.44 -3.40
CA VAL A 33 -9.81 16.17 -2.79
C VAL A 33 -8.53 16.08 -3.63
N LEU A 34 -8.26 14.95 -4.28
CA LEU A 34 -7.13 14.83 -5.22
C LEU A 34 -7.30 15.77 -6.41
N ASP A 35 -8.52 15.85 -6.97
CA ASP A 35 -8.85 16.72 -8.09
C ASP A 35 -8.79 18.21 -7.68
N GLU A 36 -9.24 18.56 -6.48
CA GLU A 36 -9.18 19.94 -5.96
C GLU A 36 -7.73 20.41 -5.75
N VAL A 37 -6.90 19.58 -5.11
CA VAL A 37 -5.53 19.97 -4.76
C VAL A 37 -4.58 19.82 -5.95
N ALA A 38 -4.87 18.92 -6.88
CA ALA A 38 -4.08 18.67 -8.10
C ALA A 38 -2.58 18.45 -7.83
N ARG A 39 -2.26 17.66 -6.80
CA ARG A 39 -0.90 17.29 -6.42
C ARG A 39 -0.77 15.80 -6.15
N PHE A 40 0.40 15.25 -6.44
CA PHE A 40 0.68 13.82 -6.33
C PHE A 40 1.38 13.42 -5.02
N ASP A 41 1.66 14.37 -4.14
CA ASP A 41 2.39 14.14 -2.89
C ASP A 41 1.97 15.10 -1.75
N GLY A 42 2.52 14.84 -0.57
CA GLY A 42 2.41 15.75 0.57
C GLY A 42 1.02 15.78 1.21
N MET A 43 0.17 14.80 0.91
CA MET A 43 -1.24 14.77 1.33
C MET A 43 -1.45 14.98 2.83
N LEU A 44 -0.53 14.47 3.66
CA LEU A 44 -0.62 14.58 5.11
C LEU A 44 -0.34 15.99 5.64
N ALA A 45 0.25 16.84 4.82
CA ALA A 45 0.62 18.22 5.13
C ALA A 45 -0.24 19.26 4.40
N TRP A 46 -1.23 18.83 3.61
CA TRP A 46 -2.17 19.76 2.96
C TRP A 46 -2.99 20.55 4.00
N GLU A 47 -3.51 21.70 3.57
CA GLU A 47 -4.20 22.63 4.45
C GLU A 47 -5.62 22.16 4.79
N GLY A 48 -6.04 22.48 6.02
CA GLY A 48 -7.43 22.31 6.46
C GLY A 48 -7.94 20.87 6.34
N VAL A 49 -9.11 20.72 5.73
CA VAL A 49 -9.85 19.46 5.63
C VAL A 49 -9.29 18.51 4.57
N ASN A 50 -8.45 19.00 3.66
CA ASN A 50 -7.97 18.24 2.51
C ASN A 50 -6.96 17.16 2.89
N ARG A 51 -6.28 17.27 4.04
CA ARG A 51 -5.38 16.21 4.52
C ARG A 51 -6.11 15.07 5.23
N GLU A 52 -7.30 15.30 5.75
CA GLU A 52 -7.97 14.38 6.69
C GLU A 52 -8.31 13.03 6.04
N PRO A 53 -8.85 12.95 4.80
CA PRO A 53 -9.09 11.66 4.15
C PRO A 53 -7.85 10.76 4.05
N PHE A 54 -6.67 11.35 3.82
CA PHE A 54 -5.42 10.59 3.72
C PHE A 54 -4.87 10.19 5.08
N ARG A 55 -5.15 10.96 6.13
CA ARG A 55 -4.86 10.55 7.52
C ARG A 55 -5.75 9.39 7.93
N ASP A 56 -7.02 9.41 7.53
CA ASP A 56 -7.95 8.30 7.76
C ASP A 56 -7.45 7.01 7.07
N LEU A 57 -6.91 7.09 5.85
CA LEU A 57 -6.28 5.94 5.18
C LEU A 57 -5.09 5.36 5.95
N LEU A 58 -4.25 6.20 6.58
CA LEU A 58 -3.09 5.72 7.34
C LEU A 58 -3.46 4.88 8.56
N VAL A 59 -4.62 5.18 9.16
CA VAL A 59 -5.10 4.50 10.37
C VAL A 59 -6.37 3.69 10.10
N HIS A 60 -6.63 3.36 8.83
CA HIS A 60 -7.84 2.65 8.45
C HIS A 60 -7.93 1.31 9.21
N PRO A 61 -9.06 0.99 9.89
CA PRO A 61 -9.13 -0.16 10.79
C PRO A 61 -8.71 -1.48 10.15
N VAL A 62 -9.10 -1.70 8.89
CA VAL A 62 -8.67 -2.88 8.13
C VAL A 62 -7.15 -2.90 7.97
N LEU A 63 -6.52 -1.80 7.55
CA LEU A 63 -5.07 -1.74 7.39
C LEU A 63 -4.36 -2.00 8.73
N VAL A 64 -4.81 -1.36 9.81
CA VAL A 64 -4.25 -1.52 11.16
C VAL A 64 -4.35 -2.97 11.63
N ASP A 65 -5.49 -3.63 11.42
CA ASP A 65 -5.69 -5.04 11.73
C ASP A 65 -4.67 -5.93 11.00
N TYR A 66 -4.47 -5.71 9.70
CA TYR A 66 -3.51 -6.45 8.90
C TYR A 66 -2.06 -6.20 9.36
N LEU A 67 -1.67 -4.94 9.56
CA LEU A 67 -0.31 -4.59 9.98
C LEU A 67 0.05 -5.16 11.36
N ASN A 68 -0.89 -5.13 12.32
CA ASN A 68 -0.69 -5.73 13.64
C ASN A 68 -0.41 -7.24 13.57
N GLN A 69 -0.98 -7.94 12.59
CA GLN A 69 -0.78 -9.38 12.42
C GLN A 69 0.46 -9.71 11.56
N ILE A 70 0.80 -8.86 10.60
CA ILE A 70 1.93 -9.08 9.68
C ILE A 70 3.26 -8.65 10.31
N SER A 71 3.33 -7.41 10.81
CA SER A 71 4.55 -6.79 11.34
C SER A 71 4.59 -6.69 12.86
N GLY A 72 3.46 -7.00 13.53
CA GLY A 72 3.30 -6.80 14.97
C GLY A 72 2.80 -5.40 15.33
N THR A 73 2.58 -5.17 16.62
CA THR A 73 2.13 -3.87 17.13
C THR A 73 3.25 -2.83 17.11
N GLY A 74 2.90 -1.55 16.94
CA GLY A 74 3.87 -0.45 17.00
C GLY A 74 4.56 -0.14 15.68
N PHE A 75 3.95 -0.53 14.56
CA PHE A 75 4.39 -0.11 13.23
C PHE A 75 4.41 1.42 13.11
N ARG A 76 5.26 1.93 12.21
CA ARG A 76 5.37 3.36 11.91
C ARG A 76 5.38 3.58 10.41
N LEU A 77 4.98 4.78 9.99
CA LEU A 77 5.11 5.20 8.61
C LEU A 77 6.60 5.32 8.25
N GLU A 78 7.05 4.60 7.23
CA GLU A 78 8.42 4.66 6.73
C GLU A 78 8.57 5.70 5.61
N GLN A 79 7.61 5.74 4.68
CA GLN A 79 7.58 6.69 3.57
C GLN A 79 6.25 7.43 3.53
N LEU A 80 6.29 8.73 3.21
CA LEU A 80 5.07 9.52 2.98
C LEU A 80 4.26 8.96 1.81
N PRO A 81 2.91 9.01 1.89
CA PRO A 81 2.05 8.59 0.80
C PRO A 81 2.28 9.47 -0.43
N ARG A 82 2.10 8.86 -1.60
CA ARG A 82 2.13 9.52 -2.90
C ARG A 82 1.10 8.87 -3.82
N LEU A 83 0.57 9.65 -4.76
CA LEU A 83 -0.35 9.17 -5.79
C LEU A 83 0.46 8.53 -6.92
N LEU A 84 0.07 7.33 -7.33
CA LEU A 84 0.61 6.67 -8.51
C LEU A 84 -0.35 6.93 -9.66
N ALA A 85 0.04 7.79 -10.59
CA ALA A 85 -0.78 8.19 -11.72
C ALA A 85 0.04 8.22 -13.01
N ASN A 86 -0.63 8.04 -14.15
CA ASN A 86 -0.04 8.22 -15.48
C ASN A 86 -0.01 9.71 -15.86
N ASP A 87 0.63 10.51 -15.01
CA ASP A 87 0.88 11.92 -15.21
C ASP A 87 2.40 12.17 -15.07
N PRO A 88 3.05 12.87 -16.00
CA PRO A 88 4.47 13.20 -15.90
C PRO A 88 4.85 13.88 -14.58
N ASP A 89 3.95 14.69 -14.00
CA ASP A 89 4.18 15.43 -12.77
C ASP A 89 4.05 14.55 -11.51
N ALA A 90 3.51 13.33 -11.65
CA ALA A 90 3.48 12.35 -10.57
C ALA A 90 4.88 11.80 -10.22
N GLY A 91 5.86 11.97 -11.10
CA GLY A 91 7.24 11.52 -10.87
C GLY A 91 7.37 10.00 -10.75
N VAL A 92 6.41 9.24 -11.26
CA VAL A 92 6.42 7.77 -11.28
C VAL A 92 6.75 7.29 -12.70
N LYS A 93 7.79 6.46 -12.83
CA LYS A 93 8.15 5.84 -14.11
C LYS A 93 7.51 4.47 -14.22
N PHE A 94 6.66 4.28 -15.22
CA PHE A 94 6.13 2.98 -15.63
C PHE A 94 6.95 2.45 -16.82
N ASP A 95 8.26 2.24 -16.61
CA ASP A 95 9.17 1.78 -17.67
C ASP A 95 9.16 0.25 -17.87
N GLY A 96 8.27 -0.45 -17.15
CA GLY A 96 8.14 -1.91 -17.18
C GLY A 96 9.27 -2.65 -16.46
N THR A 97 10.22 -1.95 -15.86
CA THR A 97 11.31 -2.56 -15.11
C THR A 97 10.82 -3.00 -13.74
N LEU A 98 11.01 -4.27 -13.42
CA LEU A 98 10.78 -4.77 -12.07
C LEU A 98 11.90 -4.24 -11.15
N SER A 99 11.51 -3.69 -10.01
CA SER A 99 12.42 -3.21 -8.96
C SER A 99 12.20 -4.01 -7.68
N GLY A 100 13.26 -4.31 -6.93
CA GLY A 100 13.21 -5.12 -5.70
C GLY A 100 14.10 -6.35 -5.82
N GLY A 101 13.68 -7.47 -5.22
CA GLY A 101 14.39 -8.76 -5.30
C GLY A 101 15.45 -9.00 -4.23
N ASP A 102 15.55 -8.09 -3.24
CA ASP A 102 16.36 -8.21 -2.02
C ASP A 102 17.82 -8.66 -2.23
N GLU A 103 18.44 -8.26 -3.35
CA GLU A 103 19.86 -8.51 -3.65
C GLU A 103 20.61 -7.17 -3.88
N PRO A 104 21.60 -6.81 -3.04
CA PRO A 104 21.98 -7.49 -1.79
C PRO A 104 20.89 -7.33 -0.71
N ARG A 105 20.78 -8.33 0.18
CA ARG A 105 19.75 -8.38 1.22
C ARG A 105 19.74 -7.16 2.13
N ASP A 106 18.60 -6.48 2.19
CA ASP A 106 18.35 -5.34 3.07
C ASP A 106 17.60 -5.80 4.33
N GLN A 107 18.33 -5.92 5.44
CA GLN A 107 17.74 -6.33 6.72
C GLN A 107 16.60 -5.43 7.19
N ALA A 108 16.57 -4.15 6.78
CA ALA A 108 15.51 -3.21 7.17
C ALA A 108 14.18 -3.48 6.45
N ARG A 109 14.18 -4.30 5.39
CA ARG A 109 12.99 -4.65 4.59
C ARG A 109 12.72 -6.15 4.54
N ALA A 110 13.59 -6.93 5.18
CA ALA A 110 13.59 -8.37 5.13
C ALA A 110 12.30 -9.00 5.68
N TYR A 111 11.86 -10.06 5.00
CA TYR A 111 10.87 -11.01 5.48
C TYR A 111 11.54 -12.33 5.90
N TYR A 112 11.11 -12.91 7.01
CA TYR A 112 11.48 -14.26 7.44
C TYR A 112 10.30 -14.96 8.11
N HIS A 113 10.17 -16.27 7.89
CA HIS A 113 9.24 -17.10 8.63
C HIS A 113 9.97 -18.35 9.15
N GLN A 114 10.17 -18.46 10.47
CA GLN A 114 10.88 -19.57 11.10
C GLN A 114 10.25 -19.92 12.44
N ASN A 115 10.07 -21.22 12.73
CA ASN A 115 9.49 -21.72 13.98
C ASN A 115 8.15 -21.04 14.31
N GLU A 116 7.26 -20.98 13.31
CA GLU A 116 5.91 -20.37 13.43
C GLU A 116 5.94 -18.86 13.74
N ARG A 117 7.11 -18.21 13.61
CA ARG A 117 7.27 -16.78 13.82
C ARG A 117 7.61 -16.09 12.52
N ARG A 118 6.75 -15.15 12.15
CA ARG A 118 6.98 -14.20 11.07
C ARG A 118 7.75 -12.99 11.59
N GLN A 119 8.70 -12.54 10.79
CA GLN A 119 9.36 -11.25 10.88
C GLN A 119 9.15 -10.56 9.54
N CYS A 120 8.39 -9.47 9.54
CA CYS A 120 8.14 -8.66 8.34
C CYS A 120 8.46 -7.20 8.68
N GLN A 121 9.62 -6.72 8.23
CA GLN A 121 10.16 -5.41 8.64
C GLN A 121 9.53 -4.23 7.87
N LEU A 122 9.00 -4.48 6.67
CA LEU A 122 8.34 -3.46 5.87
C LEU A 122 7.14 -4.05 5.13
N VAL A 123 5.99 -3.38 5.24
CA VAL A 123 4.79 -3.67 4.45
C VAL A 123 4.41 -2.40 3.69
N ARG A 124 4.12 -2.54 2.40
CA ARG A 124 3.61 -1.45 1.57
C ARG A 124 2.14 -1.68 1.28
N ALA A 125 1.30 -0.71 1.64
CA ALA A 125 -0.12 -0.70 1.30
C ALA A 125 -0.35 0.16 0.06
N PHE A 126 -1.15 -0.35 -0.86
CA PHE A 126 -1.63 0.39 -2.04
C PHE A 126 -3.15 0.47 -1.98
N TRP A 127 -3.68 1.68 -2.11
CA TRP A 127 -5.10 1.94 -2.20
C TRP A 127 -5.48 2.16 -3.66
N ALA A 128 -6.34 1.31 -4.21
CA ALA A 128 -6.89 1.54 -5.54
C ALA A 128 -7.97 2.63 -5.43
N LEU A 129 -7.70 3.80 -6.00
CA LEU A 129 -8.61 4.95 -5.99
C LEU A 129 -9.49 5.06 -7.25
N THR A 130 -9.16 4.26 -8.26
CA THR A 130 -9.92 4.07 -9.49
C THR A 130 -9.85 2.60 -9.88
N ASP A 131 -10.79 2.17 -10.72
CA ASP A 131 -10.70 0.87 -11.37
C ASP A 131 -9.44 0.81 -12.25
N VAL A 132 -8.80 -0.37 -12.26
CA VAL A 132 -7.61 -0.65 -13.06
C VAL A 132 -7.93 -1.85 -13.95
N SER A 133 -8.33 -1.56 -15.19
CA SER A 133 -8.69 -2.55 -16.19
C SER A 133 -7.47 -3.14 -16.87
N ALA A 134 -7.70 -4.23 -17.61
CA ALA A 134 -6.66 -4.83 -18.44
C ALA A 134 -6.16 -3.82 -19.48
N GLY A 135 -4.87 -3.49 -19.43
CA GLY A 135 -4.24 -2.50 -20.32
C GLY A 135 -3.97 -1.14 -19.68
N ASP A 136 -4.52 -0.85 -18.49
CA ASP A 136 -4.39 0.47 -17.84
C ASP A 136 -3.01 0.71 -17.20
N GLY A 137 -2.14 -0.31 -17.13
CA GLY A 137 -0.79 -0.19 -16.57
C GLY A 137 -0.76 -0.23 -15.03
N GLY A 138 -1.50 -1.16 -14.42
CA GLY A 138 -1.56 -1.36 -12.96
C GLY A 138 -0.29 -1.89 -12.30
N LEU A 139 -0.38 -2.16 -10.99
CA LEU A 139 0.70 -2.77 -10.22
C LEU A 139 0.97 -4.20 -10.69
N VAL A 140 2.25 -4.54 -10.85
CA VAL A 140 2.74 -5.87 -11.20
C VAL A 140 3.58 -6.41 -10.04
N PHE A 141 3.25 -7.60 -9.57
CA PHE A 141 4.01 -8.32 -8.54
C PHE A 141 4.55 -9.62 -9.13
N VAL A 142 5.80 -9.97 -8.81
CA VAL A 142 6.32 -11.31 -9.02
C VAL A 142 5.97 -12.12 -7.78
N GLN A 143 5.11 -13.13 -7.94
CA GLN A 143 4.70 -13.96 -6.82
C GLN A 143 5.92 -14.68 -6.20
N ALA A 144 5.95 -14.73 -4.87
CA ALA A 144 7.01 -15.36 -4.07
C ALA A 144 8.42 -14.75 -4.23
N SER A 145 8.53 -13.47 -4.62
CA SER A 145 9.82 -12.76 -4.76
C SER A 145 10.25 -11.95 -3.52
N HIS A 146 9.63 -12.19 -2.36
CA HIS A 146 9.79 -11.41 -1.13
C HIS A 146 10.85 -11.98 -0.18
#